data_AF-A0A5B0MS07-F1
#
_entry.id   AF-A0A5B0MS07-F1
#
_cell.length_a   1.000
_cell.length_b   1.000
_cell.length_c   1.000
_cell.angle_alpha   90.00
_cell.angle_beta   90.00
_cell.angle_gamma   90.00
#
_symmetry.space_group_name_H-M   'P 1'
#
loop_
_entity.id
_entity.type
_entity.pdbx_description
1 polymer ?
#
loop_
_entity_poly.entity_id
_entity_poly.type
_entity_poly.pdbx_seq_one_letter_code
_entity_poly.pdbx_strand_id
1 'polypeptide(L)'
;MPPAKRRRGHHTLEERSKRLHPADEHTDFLIFSKRVAPHLAEKYLEILEELVEHFSLTPDHIRSDIIMQLFTGQTRWSWKKFLQLLKLQEDENDPIQEKLIQLGFLRRYPDYYENNSITRPTRISVLEVSLEDGLALLKPTASKRHRGHLTLEERSKRLHPADEHKDFLIFSKRVAPHLAEKYLEILAELVEHFSLTPDDIRSDIIMQLVTGQTRWSWKKFLQLLKLQEDENDPIQEKLIQLGFL
;
A
#
# COMPACT_ATOMS: atom_id res chain seq x y z
N MET A 1 2.04 33.48 -35.42
CA MET A 1 2.84 33.20 -34.20
C MET A 1 2.26 31.95 -33.55
N PRO A 2 3.05 30.88 -33.31
CA PRO A 2 2.59 29.76 -32.50
C PRO A 2 2.64 30.11 -31.02
N PRO A 3 1.71 29.62 -30.18
CA PRO A 3 1.70 29.90 -28.76
C PRO A 3 2.88 29.19 -28.08
N ALA A 4 3.57 29.92 -27.20
CA ALA A 4 4.69 29.44 -26.44
C ALA A 4 4.27 28.24 -25.57
N LYS A 5 4.92 27.09 -25.80
CA LYS A 5 4.88 25.94 -24.89
C LYS A 5 5.39 26.41 -23.52
N ARG A 6 4.48 26.58 -22.55
CA ARG A 6 4.84 26.79 -21.14
C ARG A 6 5.72 25.61 -20.70
N ARG A 7 7.00 25.87 -20.46
CA ARG A 7 7.90 24.93 -19.81
C ARG A 7 7.36 24.71 -18.39
N ARG A 8 6.70 23.58 -18.13
CA ARG A 8 6.46 23.11 -16.76
C ARG A 8 7.84 22.80 -16.19
N GLY A 9 8.36 23.68 -15.33
CA GLY A 9 9.53 23.34 -14.53
C GLY A 9 9.20 22.12 -13.68
N HIS A 10 10.08 21.12 -13.65
CA HIS A 10 9.97 20.02 -12.70
C HIS A 10 10.25 20.57 -11.31
N HIS A 11 9.21 21.12 -10.68
CA HIS A 11 9.25 21.50 -9.28
C HIS A 11 9.40 20.25 -8.43
N THR A 12 10.25 20.31 -7.40
CA THR A 12 10.42 19.21 -6.46
C THR A 12 9.13 18.99 -5.64
N LEU A 13 8.93 17.79 -5.08
CA LEU A 13 7.81 17.49 -4.17
C LEU A 13 7.70 18.53 -3.04
N GLU A 14 8.84 18.96 -2.49
CA GLU A 14 8.93 19.94 -1.43
C GLU A 14 8.46 21.33 -1.86
N GLU A 15 8.94 21.82 -3.01
CA GLU A 15 8.52 23.11 -3.57
C GLU A 15 7.02 23.12 -3.88
N ARG A 16 6.50 22.02 -4.44
CA ARG A 16 5.06 21.88 -4.73
C ARG A 16 4.26 21.90 -3.43
N SER A 17 4.62 21.08 -2.46
CA SER A 17 3.95 21.04 -1.16
C SER A 17 3.92 22.40 -0.46
N LYS A 18 5.05 23.11 -0.43
CA LYS A 18 5.16 24.43 0.21
C LYS A 18 4.22 25.48 -0.37
N ARG A 19 3.87 25.38 -1.66
CA ARG A 19 2.93 26.29 -2.31
C ARG A 19 1.46 25.94 -2.04
N LEU A 20 1.18 24.66 -1.79
CA LEU A 20 -0.18 24.13 -1.76
C LEU A 20 -0.75 24.01 -0.34
N HIS A 21 0.11 23.95 0.67
CA HIS A 21 -0.29 23.74 2.06
C HIS A 21 -0.05 25.00 2.90
N PRO A 22 -0.88 25.22 3.94
CA PRO A 22 -0.49 26.03 5.10
C PRO A 22 0.83 25.54 5.71
N ALA A 23 1.53 26.42 6.44
CA ALA A 23 2.87 26.13 6.96
C ALA A 23 2.94 24.85 7.83
N ASP A 24 1.95 24.62 8.68
CA ASP A 24 1.88 23.44 9.55
C ASP A 24 1.61 22.16 8.74
N GLU A 25 0.72 22.23 7.76
CA GLU A 25 0.33 21.10 6.89
C GLU A 25 1.43 20.71 5.90
N HIS A 26 2.31 21.65 5.52
CA HIS A 26 3.49 21.34 4.71
C HIS A 26 4.42 20.34 5.42
N THR A 27 4.67 20.57 6.72
CA THR A 27 5.54 19.69 7.52
C THR A 27 4.93 18.29 7.63
N ASP A 28 3.62 18.23 7.86
CA ASP A 28 2.88 16.97 7.92
C ASP A 28 2.89 16.21 6.59
N PHE A 29 2.80 16.92 5.47
CA PHE A 29 2.99 16.32 4.15
C PHE A 29 4.40 15.75 3.97
N LEU A 30 5.46 16.45 4.40
CA LEU A 30 6.82 15.93 4.28
C LEU A 30 7.00 14.63 5.09
N ILE A 31 6.39 14.54 6.27
CA ILE A 31 6.38 13.29 7.05
C ILE A 31 5.63 12.18 6.30
N PHE A 32 4.45 12.49 5.74
CA PHE A 32 3.68 11.56 4.92
C PHE A 32 4.49 11.06 3.72
N SER A 33 5.14 11.95 2.97
CA SER A 33 5.90 11.62 1.76
C SER A 33 7.07 10.66 2.00
N LYS A 34 7.64 10.66 3.21
CA LYS A 34 8.72 9.75 3.62
C LYS A 34 8.21 8.35 4.01
N ARG A 35 6.91 8.21 4.30
CA ARG A 35 6.29 6.96 4.78
C ARG A 35 5.61 6.16 3.68
N VAL A 36 5.27 6.79 2.57
CA VAL A 36 4.54 6.16 1.45
C VAL A 36 5.44 5.95 0.25
N ALA A 37 5.01 5.10 -0.68
CA ALA A 37 5.68 4.94 -1.96
C ALA A 37 5.75 6.28 -2.72
N PRO A 38 6.86 6.61 -3.43
CA PRO A 38 7.05 7.92 -4.05
C PRO A 38 5.92 8.34 -5.00
N HIS A 39 5.34 7.41 -5.76
CA HIS A 39 4.26 7.70 -6.69
C HIS A 39 2.96 8.10 -5.97
N LEU A 40 2.73 7.63 -4.74
CA LEU A 40 1.58 8.03 -3.92
C LEU A 40 1.73 9.46 -3.39
N ALA A 41 2.94 9.86 -3.00
CA ALA A 41 3.22 11.24 -2.63
C ALA A 41 3.04 12.21 -3.80
N GLU A 42 3.49 11.82 -5.00
CA GLU A 42 3.25 12.55 -6.24
C GLU A 42 1.74 12.66 -6.54
N LYS A 43 1.03 11.53 -6.47
CA LYS A 43 -0.42 11.48 -6.73
C LYS A 43 -1.21 12.38 -5.78
N TYR A 44 -0.81 12.42 -4.51
CA TYR A 44 -1.41 13.31 -3.53
C TYR A 44 -1.30 14.77 -3.96
N LEU A 45 -0.11 15.21 -4.37
CA LEU A 45 0.09 16.61 -4.79
C LEU A 45 -0.62 16.92 -6.11
N GLU A 46 -0.67 15.98 -7.07
CA GLU A 46 -1.44 16.16 -8.30
C GLU A 46 -2.92 16.43 -8.02
N ILE A 47 -3.54 15.60 -7.18
CA ILE A 47 -4.96 15.77 -6.85
C ILE A 47 -5.18 17.08 -6.08
N LEU A 48 -4.26 17.43 -5.16
CA LEU A 48 -4.35 18.68 -4.41
C LEU A 48 -4.22 19.91 -5.33
N GLU A 49 -3.30 19.90 -6.30
CA GLU A 49 -3.14 20.97 -7.29
C GLU A 49 -4.45 21.21 -8.07
N GLU A 50 -5.10 20.13 -8.52
CA GLU A 50 -6.36 20.21 -9.25
C GLU A 50 -7.50 20.77 -8.38
N LEU A 51 -7.54 20.43 -7.09
CA LEU A 51 -8.54 20.96 -6.16
C LEU A 51 -8.28 22.44 -5.83
N VAL A 52 -7.02 22.82 -5.63
CA VAL A 52 -6.60 24.21 -5.41
C VAL A 52 -6.98 25.06 -6.62
N GLU A 53 -6.72 24.58 -7.84
CA GLU A 53 -7.12 25.26 -9.07
C GLU A 53 -8.65 25.37 -9.18
N HIS A 54 -9.38 24.27 -8.97
CA HIS A 54 -10.85 24.25 -9.09
C HIS A 54 -11.53 25.22 -8.13
N PHE A 55 -11.13 25.23 -6.85
CA PHE A 55 -11.73 26.09 -5.85
C PHE A 55 -11.08 27.49 -5.78
N SER A 56 -10.05 27.76 -6.59
CA SER A 56 -9.22 28.96 -6.52
C SER A 56 -8.71 29.21 -5.09
N LEU A 57 -8.18 28.17 -4.46
CA LEU A 57 -7.75 28.21 -3.07
C LEU A 57 -6.43 28.95 -2.92
N THR A 58 -6.35 29.73 -1.86
CA THR A 58 -5.07 30.14 -1.26
C THR A 58 -4.88 29.34 0.03
N PRO A 59 -3.63 29.13 0.50
CA PRO A 59 -3.37 28.43 1.76
C PRO A 59 -4.19 28.96 2.93
N ASP A 60 -4.39 30.28 3.01
CA ASP A 60 -5.13 30.95 4.10
C ASP A 60 -6.66 30.99 3.90
N HIS A 61 -7.18 30.34 2.86
CA HIS A 61 -8.61 30.36 2.58
C HIS A 61 -9.34 29.34 3.46
N ILE A 62 -10.49 29.72 4.04
CA ILE A 62 -11.28 28.85 4.94
C ILE A 62 -11.63 27.48 4.35
N ARG A 63 -11.79 27.39 3.03
CA ARG A 63 -12.02 26.11 2.33
C ARG A 63 -10.79 25.22 2.34
N SER A 64 -9.58 25.78 2.29
CA SER A 64 -8.33 25.04 2.44
C SER A 64 -8.27 24.38 3.82
N ASP A 65 -8.61 25.11 4.87
CA ASP A 65 -8.70 24.56 6.24
C ASP A 65 -9.74 23.43 6.33
N ILE A 66 -10.94 23.64 5.79
CA ILE A 66 -12.01 22.63 5.77
C ILE A 66 -11.55 21.35 5.06
N ILE A 67 -10.86 21.50 3.93
CA ILE A 67 -10.33 20.40 3.13
C ILE A 67 -9.23 19.66 3.92
N MET A 68 -8.28 20.38 4.51
CA MET A 68 -7.20 19.78 5.30
C MET A 68 -7.73 19.05 6.54
N GLN A 69 -8.71 19.62 7.26
CA GLN A 69 -9.33 19.00 8.43
C GLN A 69 -10.00 17.65 8.13
N LEU A 70 -10.52 17.46 6.91
CA LEU A 70 -11.02 16.15 6.47
C LEU A 70 -9.86 15.18 6.20
N PHE A 71 -8.84 15.64 5.49
CA PHE A 71 -7.74 14.80 5.03
C PHE A 71 -6.82 14.35 6.16
N THR A 72 -6.61 15.18 7.17
CA THR A 72 -5.85 14.83 8.36
C THR A 72 -6.67 14.03 9.38
N GLY A 73 -8.00 13.94 9.18
CA GLY A 73 -8.90 13.25 10.09
C GLY A 73 -9.09 13.98 11.44
N GLN A 74 -8.74 15.26 11.51
CA GLN A 74 -8.94 16.09 12.71
C GLN A 74 -10.43 16.27 13.05
N THR A 75 -11.32 16.13 12.06
CA THR A 75 -12.77 16.28 12.25
C THR A 75 -13.53 15.03 11.81
N ARG A 76 -14.65 14.77 12.48
CA ARG A 76 -15.59 13.67 12.19
C ARG A 76 -16.87 14.24 11.61
N TRP A 77 -16.78 14.75 10.39
CA TRP A 77 -17.96 15.24 9.68
C TRP A 77 -18.53 14.14 8.81
N SER A 78 -19.85 14.05 8.76
CA SER A 78 -20.49 13.32 7.66
C SER A 78 -20.11 13.96 6.34
N TRP A 79 -20.06 13.16 5.29
CA TRP A 79 -19.77 13.56 3.93
C TRP A 79 -20.69 14.69 3.48
N LYS A 80 -21.99 14.53 3.76
CA LYS A 80 -22.99 15.57 3.52
C LYS A 80 -22.66 16.89 4.21
N LYS A 81 -22.22 16.87 5.48
CA LYS A 81 -21.84 18.09 6.21
C LYS A 81 -20.58 18.70 5.61
N PHE A 82 -19.59 17.89 5.26
CA PHE A 82 -18.36 18.34 4.62
C PHE A 82 -18.66 19.05 3.28
N LEU A 83 -19.49 18.45 2.42
CA LEU A 83 -19.91 19.07 1.15
C LEU A 83 -20.66 20.38 1.36
N GLN A 84 -21.55 20.45 2.36
CA GLN A 84 -22.25 21.68 2.71
C GLN A 84 -21.30 22.80 3.12
N LEU A 85 -20.25 22.50 3.90
CA LEU A 85 -19.23 23.47 4.28
C LEU A 85 -18.44 23.99 3.06
N LEU A 86 -18.24 23.14 2.06
CA LEU A 86 -17.66 23.53 0.77
C LEU A 86 -18.65 24.19 -0.20
N LYS A 87 -19.93 24.29 0.17
CA LYS A 87 -21.04 24.77 -0.67
C LYS A 87 -21.23 23.91 -1.94
N LEU A 88 -21.01 22.61 -1.81
CA LEU A 88 -21.25 21.61 -2.85
C LEU A 88 -22.55 20.85 -2.59
N GLN A 89 -23.19 20.40 -3.66
CA GLN A 89 -24.30 19.45 -3.59
C GLN A 89 -23.76 18.04 -3.81
N GLU A 90 -24.32 17.06 -3.13
CA GLU A 90 -23.92 15.66 -3.29
C GLU A 90 -24.30 15.15 -4.68
N ASP A 91 -23.31 14.66 -5.42
CA ASP A 91 -23.47 14.10 -6.76
C ASP A 91 -22.45 12.97 -6.94
N GLU A 92 -22.95 11.78 -7.29
CA GLU A 92 -22.10 10.60 -7.50
C GLU A 92 -21.23 10.70 -8.74
N ASN A 93 -21.60 11.53 -9.71
CA ASN A 93 -20.88 11.72 -10.96
C ASN A 93 -19.98 12.95 -10.96
N ASP A 94 -19.91 13.69 -9.85
CA ASP A 94 -19.08 14.88 -9.75
C ASP A 94 -17.59 14.51 -9.62
N PRO A 95 -16.75 14.85 -10.62
CA PRO A 95 -15.34 14.52 -10.61
C PRO A 95 -14.56 15.21 -9.48
N ILE A 96 -15.05 16.34 -8.96
CA ILE A 96 -14.41 17.06 -7.85
C ILE A 96 -14.67 16.33 -6.53
N GLN A 97 -15.87 15.80 -6.32
CA GLN A 97 -16.16 14.96 -5.16
C GLN A 97 -15.32 13.69 -5.16
N GLU A 98 -15.14 13.07 -6.33
CA GLU A 98 -14.26 11.90 -6.45
C GLU A 98 -12.80 12.25 -6.09
N LYS A 99 -12.29 13.41 -6.53
CA LYS A 99 -10.95 13.89 -6.13
C LYS A 99 -10.83 14.15 -4.64
N LEU A 100 -11.83 14.75 -4.02
CA LEU A 100 -11.86 14.96 -2.57
C LEU A 100 -11.82 13.62 -1.80
N ILE A 101 -12.60 12.63 -2.25
CA ILE A 101 -12.60 11.27 -1.67
C ILE A 101 -11.22 10.62 -1.85
N GLN A 102 -10.67 10.65 -3.07
CA GLN A 102 -9.36 10.07 -3.36
C GLN A 102 -8.25 10.69 -2.51
N LEU A 103 -8.24 12.02 -2.38
CA LEU A 103 -7.20 12.72 -1.63
C LEU A 103 -7.28 12.41 -0.13
N GLY A 104 -8.49 12.46 0.45
CA GLY A 104 -8.69 12.12 1.86
C GLY A 104 -8.37 10.65 2.15
N PHE A 105 -8.79 9.74 1.26
CA PHE A 105 -8.53 8.32 1.39
C PHE A 105 -7.03 7.99 1.28
N LEU A 106 -6.34 8.59 0.30
CA LEU A 106 -4.89 8.47 0.13
C LEU A 106 -4.13 8.98 1.36
N ARG A 107 -4.56 10.11 1.91
CA ARG A 107 -3.87 10.73 3.06
C ARG A 107 -3.98 9.90 4.33
N ARG A 108 -5.13 9.25 4.55
CA ARG A 108 -5.47 8.52 5.78
C ARG A 108 -5.17 7.03 5.70
N TYR A 109 -5.35 6.43 4.53
CA TYR A 109 -5.22 4.99 4.31
C TYR A 109 -4.37 4.69 3.06
N PRO A 110 -3.11 5.17 2.99
CA PRO A 110 -2.27 5.01 1.80
C PRO A 110 -2.08 3.54 1.39
N ASP A 111 -1.96 2.64 2.36
CA ASP A 111 -1.80 1.19 2.13
C ASP A 111 -3.03 0.54 1.45
N TYR A 112 -4.17 1.23 1.47
CA TYR A 112 -5.43 0.75 0.90
C TYR A 112 -5.79 1.50 -0.39
N TYR A 113 -5.07 2.57 -0.75
CA TYR A 113 -5.46 3.49 -1.83
C TYR A 113 -5.63 2.80 -3.19
N GLU A 114 -4.69 1.92 -3.55
CA GLU A 114 -4.68 1.20 -4.82
C GLU A 114 -5.58 -0.03 -4.83
N ASN A 115 -6.28 -0.31 -3.72
CA ASN A 115 -7.20 -1.42 -3.67
C ASN A 115 -8.51 -1.06 -4.40
N ASN A 116 -8.61 -1.53 -5.65
CA ASN A 116 -9.77 -1.34 -6.51
C ASN A 116 -11.05 -2.06 -6.01
N SER A 117 -10.96 -2.96 -5.02
CA SER A 117 -12.15 -3.58 -4.42
C SER A 117 -12.87 -2.67 -3.43
N ILE A 118 -12.21 -1.60 -2.96
CA ILE A 118 -12.79 -0.65 -2.01
C ILE A 118 -13.63 0.34 -2.80
N THR A 119 -14.93 0.15 -2.72
CA THR A 119 -15.92 0.96 -3.43
C THR A 119 -15.95 2.41 -2.92
N ARG A 120 -16.42 3.33 -3.76
CA ARG A 120 -16.61 4.74 -3.40
C ARG A 120 -17.44 4.92 -2.10
N PRO A 121 -18.59 4.25 -1.89
CA PRO A 121 -19.32 4.33 -0.61
C PRO A 121 -18.47 3.91 0.60
N THR A 122 -17.64 2.88 0.46
CA THR A 122 -16.72 2.46 1.53
C THR A 122 -15.65 3.51 1.79
N ARG A 123 -15.08 4.13 0.75
CA ARG A 123 -14.10 5.22 0.91
C ARG A 123 -14.73 6.40 1.64
N ILE A 124 -15.98 6.76 1.32
CA ILE A 124 -16.71 7.82 2.01
C ILE A 124 -16.90 7.46 3.49
N SER A 125 -17.44 6.27 3.79
CA SER A 125 -17.77 5.90 5.17
C SER A 125 -16.56 5.90 6.11
N VAL A 126 -15.38 5.52 5.62
CA VAL A 126 -14.15 5.53 6.44
C VAL A 126 -13.58 6.93 6.67
N LEU A 127 -13.97 7.91 5.85
CA LEU A 127 -13.60 9.32 6.02
C LEU A 127 -14.49 10.01 7.06
N GLU A 128 -15.73 9.54 7.24
CA GLU A 128 -16.69 10.11 8.21
C GLU A 128 -16.39 9.72 9.68
N VAL A 129 -15.55 8.70 9.89
CA VAL A 129 -15.20 8.17 11.21
C VAL A 129 -13.76 8.49 11.60
N SER A 130 -13.33 8.08 12.80
CA SER A 130 -11.93 8.22 13.23
C SER A 130 -10.99 7.36 12.37
N LEU A 131 -9.68 7.64 12.40
CA LEU A 131 -8.68 6.82 11.68
C LEU A 131 -8.74 5.34 12.12
N GLU A 132 -8.88 5.09 13.42
CA GLU A 132 -8.92 3.75 14.00
C GLU A 132 -10.19 2.99 13.60
N ASP A 133 -11.35 3.64 13.67
CA ASP A 133 -12.63 3.05 13.25
C ASP A 133 -12.64 2.78 11.75
N GLY A 134 -12.11 3.71 10.95
CA GLY A 134 -11.99 3.53 9.50
C GLY A 134 -11.07 2.37 9.14
N LEU A 135 -9.93 2.21 9.83
CA LEU A 135 -9.09 1.01 9.69
C LEU A 135 -9.86 -0.27 10.06
N ALA A 136 -10.68 -0.25 11.11
CA ALA A 136 -11.51 -1.39 11.49
C ALA A 136 -12.54 -1.75 10.40
N LEU A 137 -13.08 -0.77 9.67
CA LEU A 137 -13.96 -0.98 8.52
C LEU A 137 -13.22 -1.48 7.26
N LEU A 138 -11.93 -1.12 7.11
CA LEU A 138 -11.10 -1.55 5.99
C LEU A 138 -10.43 -2.92 6.18
N LYS A 139 -10.18 -3.34 7.42
CA LYS A 139 -9.61 -4.66 7.73
C LYS A 139 -10.43 -5.84 7.15
N PRO A 140 -11.77 -5.85 7.19
CA PRO A 140 -12.59 -6.88 6.53
C PRO A 140 -12.51 -6.84 5.00
N THR A 141 -12.36 -5.67 4.38
CA THR A 141 -12.29 -5.53 2.90
C THR A 141 -10.89 -5.82 2.36
N ALA A 142 -9.84 -5.65 3.17
CA ALA A 142 -8.52 -6.21 2.91
C ALA A 142 -8.43 -7.72 3.15
N SER A 143 -9.49 -8.37 3.65
CA SER A 143 -9.49 -9.81 3.96
C SER A 143 -9.48 -10.75 2.75
N LYS A 144 -9.29 -10.22 1.53
CA LYS A 144 -8.85 -11.04 0.39
C LYS A 144 -7.37 -10.89 0.01
N ARG A 145 -6.61 -9.92 0.55
CA ARG A 145 -5.16 -9.81 0.25
C ARG A 145 -4.23 -9.31 1.36
N HIS A 146 -4.65 -8.63 2.43
CA HIS A 146 -3.74 -8.08 3.45
C HIS A 146 -4.23 -8.38 4.88
N ARG A 147 -3.81 -9.54 5.42
CA ARG A 147 -3.70 -9.73 6.88
C ARG A 147 -2.65 -8.74 7.39
N GLY A 148 -3.00 -8.01 8.45
CA GLY A 148 -2.26 -6.85 8.98
C GLY A 148 -0.75 -7.02 9.10
N HIS A 149 -0.05 -5.88 9.10
CA HIS A 149 1.40 -5.76 9.24
C HIS A 149 1.90 -6.45 10.52
N LEU A 150 2.05 -7.76 10.41
CA LEU A 150 2.94 -8.55 11.22
C LEU A 150 4.35 -8.09 10.85
N THR A 151 5.18 -7.88 11.85
CA THR A 151 6.62 -7.71 11.65
C THR A 151 7.18 -8.89 10.84
N LEU A 152 8.30 -8.71 10.14
CA LEU A 152 9.02 -9.80 9.44
C LEU A 152 9.15 -11.05 10.33
N GLU A 153 9.42 -10.85 11.62
CA GLU A 153 9.52 -11.90 12.63
C GLU A 153 8.17 -12.61 12.87
N GLU A 154 7.08 -11.86 13.07
CA GLU A 154 5.75 -12.43 13.29
C GLU A 154 5.18 -13.13 12.05
N ARG A 155 5.45 -12.61 10.85
CA ARG A 155 5.11 -13.26 9.58
C ARG A 155 5.87 -14.57 9.44
N SER A 156 7.17 -14.56 9.74
CA SER A 156 7.99 -15.75 9.72
C SER A 156 7.51 -16.80 10.73
N LYS A 157 7.20 -16.43 11.97
CA LYS A 157 6.66 -17.36 13.00
C LYS A 157 5.37 -18.06 12.58
N ARG A 158 4.57 -17.44 11.71
CA ARG A 158 3.32 -18.03 11.22
C ARG A 158 3.51 -18.94 10.01
N LEU A 159 4.56 -18.69 9.23
CA LEU A 159 4.81 -19.38 7.97
C LEU A 159 5.81 -20.54 8.13
N HIS A 160 6.62 -20.54 9.18
CA HIS A 160 7.64 -21.56 9.42
C HIS A 160 7.37 -22.35 10.72
N PRO A 161 7.69 -23.65 10.77
CA PRO A 161 7.94 -24.35 12.04
C PRO A 161 9.06 -23.67 12.85
N ALA A 162 9.10 -23.96 14.15
CA ALA A 162 9.95 -23.26 15.12
C ALA A 162 11.46 -23.29 14.79
N ASP A 163 11.93 -24.36 14.15
CA ASP A 163 13.33 -24.52 13.75
C ASP A 163 13.66 -23.72 12.48
N GLU A 164 12.77 -23.70 11.50
CA GLU A 164 12.89 -22.94 10.24
C GLU A 164 12.79 -21.42 10.45
N HIS A 165 12.07 -20.97 11.48
CA HIS A 165 12.01 -19.55 11.85
C HIS A 165 13.39 -18.96 12.18
N LYS A 166 14.26 -19.71 12.84
CA LYS A 166 15.62 -19.25 13.17
C LYS A 166 16.46 -19.07 11.93
N ASP A 167 16.34 -19.97 10.96
CA ASP A 167 17.06 -19.89 9.69
C ASP A 167 16.60 -18.69 8.85
N PHE A 168 15.30 -18.39 8.85
CA PHE A 168 14.79 -17.15 8.25
C PHE A 168 15.35 -15.89 8.95
N LEU A 169 15.43 -15.87 10.28
CA LEU A 169 16.02 -14.73 11.00
C LEU A 169 17.50 -14.54 10.68
N ILE A 170 18.24 -15.62 10.39
CA ILE A 170 19.63 -15.53 9.93
C ILE A 170 19.67 -14.99 8.48
N PHE A 171 18.81 -15.50 7.60
CA PHE A 171 18.69 -15.05 6.21
C PHE A 171 18.34 -13.55 6.11
N SER A 172 17.29 -13.12 6.81
CA SER A 172 16.81 -11.73 6.80
C SER A 172 17.84 -10.71 7.30
N LYS A 173 18.81 -11.13 8.12
CA LYS A 173 19.94 -10.27 8.55
C LYS A 173 21.05 -10.16 7.50
N ARG A 174 21.09 -11.05 6.51
CA ARG A 174 22.13 -11.12 5.47
C ARG A 174 21.71 -10.48 4.15
N VAL A 175 20.41 -10.31 3.92
CA VAL A 175 19.85 -9.73 2.69
C VAL A 175 19.26 -8.34 2.94
N ALA A 176 19.05 -7.57 1.88
CA ALA A 176 18.33 -6.31 1.98
C ALA A 176 16.88 -6.54 2.44
N PRO A 177 16.27 -5.63 3.22
CA PRO A 177 14.93 -5.83 3.80
C PRO A 177 13.85 -6.21 2.78
N HIS A 178 13.87 -5.60 1.60
CA HIS A 178 12.90 -5.89 0.52
C HIS A 178 13.01 -7.33 -0.02
N LEU A 179 14.19 -7.97 0.03
CA LEU A 179 14.37 -9.37 -0.36
C LEU A 179 13.80 -10.33 0.69
N ALA A 180 13.94 -9.98 1.98
CA ALA A 180 13.33 -10.73 3.07
C ALA A 180 11.79 -10.62 3.06
N GLU A 181 11.26 -9.46 2.66
CA GLU A 181 9.81 -9.28 2.45
C GLU A 181 9.30 -10.08 1.26
N LYS A 182 9.99 -9.98 0.11
CA LYS A 182 9.66 -10.75 -1.10
C LYS A 182 9.70 -12.25 -0.84
N TYR A 183 10.66 -12.73 -0.05
CA TYR A 183 10.71 -14.11 0.41
C TYR A 183 9.43 -14.52 1.14
N LEU A 184 8.99 -13.74 2.13
CA LEU A 184 7.80 -14.07 2.91
C LEU A 184 6.50 -13.96 2.12
N GLU A 185 6.45 -13.09 1.11
CA GLU A 185 5.32 -13.01 0.18
C GLU A 185 5.20 -14.28 -0.64
N ILE A 186 6.29 -14.69 -1.29
CA ILE A 186 6.29 -15.91 -2.10
C ILE A 186 6.01 -17.13 -1.21
N LEU A 187 6.62 -17.21 -0.02
CA LEU A 187 6.35 -18.31 0.91
C LEU A 187 4.88 -18.36 1.34
N ALA A 188 4.25 -17.22 1.63
CA ALA A 188 2.83 -17.18 1.99
C ALA A 188 1.93 -17.74 0.88
N GLU A 189 2.23 -17.39 -0.37
CA GLU A 189 1.51 -17.91 -1.54
C GLU A 189 1.72 -19.42 -1.72
N LEU A 190 2.92 -19.93 -1.47
CA LEU A 190 3.22 -21.36 -1.53
C LEU A 190 2.54 -22.14 -0.40
N VAL A 191 2.53 -21.60 0.82
CA VAL A 191 1.82 -22.18 1.97
C VAL A 191 0.33 -22.30 1.66
N GLU A 192 -0.28 -21.28 1.07
CA GLU A 192 -1.67 -21.32 0.63
C GLU A 192 -1.88 -22.35 -0.48
N HIS A 193 -1.02 -22.35 -1.51
CA HIS A 193 -1.13 -23.24 -2.66
C HIS A 193 -1.01 -24.72 -2.30
N PHE A 194 -0.01 -25.07 -1.47
CA PHE A 194 0.23 -26.45 -1.06
C PHE A 194 -0.54 -26.86 0.20
N SER A 195 -1.30 -25.94 0.80
CA SER A 195 -1.94 -26.10 2.11
C SER A 195 -0.95 -26.61 3.15
N LEU A 196 0.24 -26.00 3.20
CA LEU A 196 1.33 -26.43 4.08
C LEU A 196 0.93 -26.19 5.54
N THR A 197 1.04 -27.23 6.35
CA THR A 197 1.07 -27.08 7.80
C THR A 197 2.51 -26.90 8.26
N PRO A 198 2.75 -26.32 9.45
CA PRO A 198 4.10 -26.16 9.98
C PRO A 198 4.92 -27.46 10.04
N ASP A 199 4.26 -28.63 10.17
CA ASP A 199 4.93 -29.94 10.22
C ASP A 199 5.05 -30.63 8.85
N ASP A 200 4.73 -29.94 7.75
CA ASP A 200 4.81 -30.51 6.40
C ASP A 200 6.25 -30.53 5.90
N ILE A 201 6.74 -31.70 5.51
CA ILE A 201 8.09 -31.90 4.95
C ILE A 201 8.38 -31.02 3.73
N ARG A 202 7.34 -30.58 3.02
CA ARG A 202 7.45 -29.66 1.87
C ARG A 202 7.86 -28.25 2.29
N SER A 203 7.59 -27.81 3.52
CA SER A 203 8.08 -26.54 4.09
C SER A 203 9.60 -26.55 4.19
N ASP A 204 10.16 -27.61 4.79
CA ASP A 204 11.61 -27.83 4.93
C ASP A 204 12.31 -27.86 3.56
N ILE A 205 11.70 -28.55 2.57
CA ILE A 205 12.22 -28.58 1.20
C ILE A 205 12.31 -27.17 0.59
N ILE A 206 11.28 -26.33 0.76
CA ILE A 206 11.27 -24.94 0.26
C ILE A 206 12.31 -24.09 1.02
N MET A 207 12.47 -24.28 2.32
CA MET A 207 13.49 -23.59 3.12
C MET A 207 14.91 -23.92 2.71
N GLN A 208 15.19 -25.18 2.42
CA GLN A 208 16.50 -25.60 1.93
C GLN A 208 16.84 -24.97 0.58
N LEU A 209 15.84 -24.71 -0.28
CA LEU A 209 16.04 -24.03 -1.56
C LEU A 209 16.57 -22.61 -1.32
N VAL A 210 15.93 -21.86 -0.43
CA VAL A 210 16.25 -20.44 -0.17
C VAL A 210 17.54 -20.27 0.62
N THR A 211 17.80 -21.16 1.56
CA THR A 211 19.05 -21.12 2.33
C THR A 211 20.26 -21.61 1.53
N GLY A 212 20.07 -22.03 0.27
CA GLY A 212 21.12 -22.58 -0.58
C GLY A 212 21.68 -23.90 -0.06
N GLN A 213 20.95 -24.58 0.82
CA GLN A 213 21.37 -25.86 1.41
C GLN A 213 21.05 -27.06 0.52
N THR A 214 20.24 -26.88 -0.54
CA THR A 214 19.94 -27.97 -1.48
C THR A 214 21.15 -28.37 -2.33
N ARG A 215 21.31 -29.69 -2.49
CA ARG A 215 22.22 -30.31 -3.48
C ARG A 215 21.44 -31.02 -4.59
N TRP A 216 20.16 -30.71 -4.73
CA TRP A 216 19.26 -31.42 -5.64
C TRP A 216 19.22 -30.74 -7.00
N SER A 217 19.11 -31.53 -8.07
CA SER A 217 18.74 -31.00 -9.37
C SER A 217 17.31 -30.45 -9.32
N TRP A 218 17.00 -29.47 -10.18
CA TRP A 218 15.66 -28.89 -10.29
C TRP A 218 14.57 -29.95 -10.43
N LYS A 219 14.79 -30.95 -11.29
CA LYS A 219 13.90 -32.09 -11.46
C LYS A 219 13.67 -32.90 -10.19
N LYS A 220 14.71 -33.11 -9.37
CA LYS A 220 14.59 -33.83 -8.10
C LYS A 220 13.85 -32.98 -7.05
N PHE A 221 14.06 -31.67 -7.06
CA PHE A 221 13.35 -30.72 -6.21
C PHE A 221 11.84 -30.73 -6.49
N LEU A 222 11.44 -30.62 -7.76
CA LEU A 222 10.04 -30.68 -8.16
C LEU A 222 9.38 -32.01 -7.78
N GLN A 223 10.08 -33.13 -7.94
CA GLN A 223 9.60 -34.45 -7.51
C GLN A 223 9.32 -34.51 -6.00
N LEU A 224 10.19 -33.92 -5.18
CA LEU A 224 9.99 -33.86 -3.73
C LEU A 224 8.76 -33.04 -3.34
N LEU A 225 8.44 -32.01 -4.14
CA LEU A 225 7.21 -31.22 -4.01
C LEU A 225 5.98 -31.86 -4.69
N LYS A 226 6.14 -33.03 -5.31
CA LYS A 226 5.11 -33.72 -6.12
C LYS A 226 4.58 -32.87 -7.29
N LEU A 227 5.44 -32.04 -7.87
CA LEU A 227 5.15 -31.24 -9.06
C LEU A 227 5.69 -31.94 -10.32
N GLN A 228 4.99 -31.76 -11.44
CA GLN A 228 5.51 -32.08 -12.77
C GLN A 228 6.18 -30.85 -13.36
N GLU A 229 7.30 -31.04 -14.06
CA GLU A 229 8.03 -29.94 -14.70
C GLU A 229 7.17 -29.30 -15.80
N ASP A 230 6.90 -28.01 -15.66
CA ASP A 230 6.13 -27.20 -16.61
C ASP A 230 6.66 -25.77 -16.56
N GLU A 231 7.24 -25.32 -17.67
CA GLU A 231 7.85 -23.99 -17.81
C GLU A 231 6.84 -22.84 -17.71
N ASN A 232 5.55 -23.12 -17.85
CA ASN A 232 4.48 -22.12 -17.73
C ASN A 232 3.74 -22.19 -16.39
N ASP A 233 4.20 -23.02 -15.46
CA ASP A 233 3.59 -23.14 -14.14
C ASP A 233 3.99 -21.93 -13.26
N PRO A 234 3.02 -21.08 -12.86
CA PRO A 234 3.30 -19.90 -12.04
C PRO A 234 3.87 -20.24 -10.66
N ILE A 235 3.70 -21.47 -10.17
CA ILE A 235 4.30 -21.94 -8.92
C ILE A 235 5.78 -22.28 -9.11
N GLN A 236 6.14 -22.86 -10.26
CA GLN A 236 7.54 -23.14 -10.59
C GLN A 236 8.32 -21.85 -10.80
N GLU A 237 7.73 -20.85 -11.46
CA GLU A 237 8.33 -19.52 -11.58
C GLU A 237 8.63 -18.91 -10.20
N LYS A 238 7.69 -18.99 -9.26
CA LYS A 238 7.86 -18.50 -7.89
C LYS A 238 8.95 -19.25 -7.12
N LEU A 239 9.02 -20.58 -7.28
CA LEU A 239 10.08 -21.40 -6.68
C LEU A 239 11.46 -21.04 -7.27
N ILE A 240 11.55 -20.78 -8.58
CA ILE A 240 12.78 -20.30 -9.21
C ILE A 240 13.18 -18.95 -8.61
N GLN A 241 12.23 -18.01 -8.50
CA GLN A 241 12.49 -16.70 -7.91
C GLN A 241 13.02 -16.80 -6.47
N LEU A 242 12.49 -17.72 -5.65
CA LEU A 242 12.99 -17.98 -4.30
C LEU A 242 14.44 -18.47 -4.28
N GLY A 243 14.86 -19.27 -5.25
CA GLY A 243 16.24 -19.75 -5.36
C GLY A 243 17.27 -18.68 -5.74
N PHE A 244 16.83 -17.49 -6.14
CA PHE A 244 17.69 -16.35 -6.51
C PHE A 244 17.67 -15.21 -5.47
N LEU A 245 16.98 -15.38 -4.33
CA LEU A 245 16.96 -14.43 -3.21
C LEU A 245 18.13 -14.69 -2.24
#